data_AF-A0A660Z4I6-F1
#
_entry.id   AF-A0A660Z4I6-F1
#
_cell.length_a   1.000
_cell.length_b   1.000
_cell.length_c   1.000
_cell.angle_alpha   90.00
_cell.angle_beta   90.00
_cell.angle_gamma   90.00
#
_symmetry.space_group_name_H-M   'P 1'
#
loop_
_entity.id
_entity.type
_entity.pdbx_description
1 polymer ?
#
loop_
_entity_poly.entity_id
_entity_poly.type
_entity_poly.pdbx_seq_one_letter_code
_entity_poly.pdbx_strand_id
1 'polypeptide(L)'
;MKEFRFRLILIVGAIALAIYLLYPTYADYQYGKEIDQTLKTKKKEITSSQPELTNTQVEKMLEVIEDSLLTANPDIGKKREKRIKLGLDLQGGMRVVLEVNTGKLMEKLAKNPDEVFKSLLAEAEKEAALSNEAVVDIIALKFQEKGIRLSRYFGTIRQDDDEILAGLKDDAEDAVTRAMEIIRNRIDQYGVSEPSIQRQGSRRIIVELPGVAREEEAKQLLQGTALLEFRIVRDADYTFAIM
;
A
#
# COMPACT_ATOMS: atom_id res chain seq x y z
N MET A 1 -15.31 -55.51 9.23
CA MET A 1 -14.92 -54.74 10.43
C MET A 1 -13.66 -53.87 10.26
N LYS A 2 -12.58 -54.34 9.58
CA LYS A 2 -11.35 -53.53 9.39
C LYS A 2 -11.58 -52.25 8.58
N GLU A 3 -12.38 -52.31 7.50
CA GLU A 3 -12.68 -51.13 6.68
C GLU A 3 -13.45 -50.03 7.44
N PHE A 4 -14.38 -50.41 8.31
CA PHE A 4 -15.16 -49.46 9.11
C PHE A 4 -14.28 -48.74 10.13
N ARG A 5 -13.36 -49.46 10.78
CA ARG A 5 -12.38 -48.88 11.70
C ARG A 5 -11.41 -47.93 11.00
N PHE A 6 -10.96 -48.28 9.79
CA PHE A 6 -10.10 -47.41 8.99
C PHE A 6 -10.78 -46.11 8.59
N ARG A 7 -12.04 -46.17 8.12
CA ARG A 7 -12.84 -44.97 7.83
C ARG A 7 -13.05 -44.10 9.08
N LEU A 8 -13.31 -44.72 10.23
CA LEU A 8 -13.50 -44.01 11.49
C LEU A 8 -12.22 -43.29 11.96
N ILE A 9 -11.06 -43.94 11.81
CA ILE A 9 -9.75 -43.32 12.10
C ILE A 9 -9.49 -42.13 11.15
N LEU A 10 -9.80 -42.26 9.87
CA LEU A 10 -9.66 -41.15 8.90
C LEU A 10 -10.55 -39.96 9.25
N ILE A 11 -11.81 -40.21 9.61
CA ILE A 11 -12.76 -39.14 10.00
C ILE A 11 -12.27 -38.43 11.28
N VAL A 12 -11.87 -39.20 12.30
CA VAL A 12 -11.34 -38.61 13.55
C VAL A 12 -10.05 -37.84 13.29
N GLY A 13 -9.17 -38.35 12.43
CA GLY A 13 -7.94 -37.66 12.02
C GLY A 13 -8.23 -36.35 11.30
N ALA A 14 -9.21 -36.33 10.38
CA ALA A 14 -9.62 -35.13 9.67
C ALA A 14 -10.25 -34.09 10.62
N ILE A 15 -11.08 -34.52 11.58
CA ILE A 15 -11.66 -33.64 12.60
C ILE A 15 -10.58 -33.06 13.51
N ALA A 16 -9.64 -33.88 13.98
CA ALA A 16 -8.52 -33.42 14.80
C ALA A 16 -7.64 -32.41 14.05
N LEU A 17 -7.37 -32.65 12.77
CA LEU A 17 -6.65 -31.73 11.90
C LEU A 17 -7.41 -30.40 11.71
N ALA A 18 -8.72 -30.46 11.50
CA ALA A 18 -9.56 -29.27 11.37
C ALA A 18 -9.54 -28.42 12.65
N ILE A 19 -9.69 -29.05 13.82
CA ILE A 19 -9.59 -28.37 15.12
C ILE A 19 -8.21 -27.73 15.30
N TYR A 20 -7.15 -28.44 14.92
CA TYR A 20 -5.78 -27.92 14.98
C TYR A 20 -5.56 -26.69 14.08
N LEU A 21 -6.11 -26.71 12.86
CA LEU A 21 -6.01 -25.59 11.92
C LEU A 21 -6.88 -24.39 12.33
N LEU A 22 -8.02 -24.61 13.00
CA LEU A 22 -8.92 -23.55 13.48
C LEU A 22 -8.48 -22.93 14.82
N TYR A 23 -7.70 -23.65 15.62
CA TYR A 23 -7.21 -23.19 16.91
C TYR A 23 -6.54 -21.79 16.90
N PRO A 24 -5.62 -21.44 15.97
CA PRO A 24 -5.03 -20.10 15.94
C PRO A 24 -6.06 -19.00 15.73
N THR A 25 -7.06 -19.22 14.87
CA THR A 25 -8.16 -18.26 14.64
C THR A 25 -9.01 -18.07 15.90
N TYR A 26 -9.32 -19.15 16.62
CA TYR A 26 -10.05 -19.05 17.87
C TYR A 26 -9.26 -18.32 18.96
N ALA A 27 -7.95 -18.58 19.06
CA ALA A 27 -7.08 -17.92 20.02
C ALA A 27 -6.96 -16.41 19.75
N ASP A 28 -6.72 -16.01 18.49
CA ASP A 28 -6.68 -14.59 18.08
C ASP A 28 -8.01 -13.87 18.39
N TYR A 29 -9.15 -14.53 18.15
CA TYR A 29 -10.46 -13.98 18.50
C TYR A 29 -10.62 -13.69 20.00
N GLN A 30 -10.14 -14.58 20.87
CA GLN A 30 -10.18 -14.36 22.32
C GLN A 30 -9.27 -13.20 22.74
N TYR A 31 -8.03 -13.16 22.23
CA TYR A 31 -7.11 -12.07 22.54
C TYR A 31 -7.65 -10.72 22.09
N GLY A 32 -8.21 -10.64 20.88
CA GLY A 32 -8.85 -9.40 20.38
C GLY A 32 -9.96 -8.91 21.30
N LYS A 33 -10.80 -9.82 21.82
CA LYS A 33 -11.87 -9.49 22.75
C LYS A 33 -11.36 -8.95 24.09
N GLU A 34 -10.27 -9.53 24.63
CA GLU A 34 -9.64 -9.08 25.88
C GLU A 34 -9.00 -7.69 25.73
N ILE A 35 -8.32 -7.45 24.61
CA ILE A 35 -7.73 -6.15 24.27
C ILE A 35 -8.82 -5.09 24.16
N ASP A 36 -9.89 -5.37 23.40
CA ASP A 36 -11.03 -4.44 23.23
C ASP A 36 -11.69 -4.06 24.56
N GLN A 37 -11.84 -5.02 25.47
CA GLN A 37 -12.40 -4.77 26.80
C GLN A 37 -11.47 -3.87 27.64
N THR A 38 -10.16 -4.11 27.56
CA THR A 38 -9.15 -3.32 28.27
C THR A 38 -9.09 -1.88 27.73
N LEU A 39 -9.13 -1.72 26.40
CA LEU A 39 -9.15 -0.42 25.73
C LEU A 39 -10.45 0.34 26.03
N LYS A 40 -11.61 -0.32 26.04
CA LYS A 40 -12.89 0.32 26.43
C LYS A 40 -12.86 0.82 27.88
N THR A 41 -12.30 0.04 28.78
CA THR A 41 -12.15 0.41 30.20
C THR A 41 -11.22 1.62 30.33
N LYS A 42 -10.03 1.56 29.72
CA LYS A 42 -9.06 2.66 29.73
C LYS A 42 -9.57 3.92 29.04
N LYS A 43 -10.31 3.80 27.93
CA LYS A 43 -10.97 4.94 27.28
C LYS A 43 -11.93 5.64 28.23
N LYS A 44 -12.76 4.86 28.94
CA LYS A 44 -13.71 5.40 29.93
C LYS A 44 -12.99 6.08 31.10
N GLU A 45 -11.87 5.50 31.58
CA GLU A 45 -11.03 6.11 32.61
C GLU A 45 -10.42 7.45 32.14
N ILE A 46 -9.77 7.46 30.97
CA ILE A 46 -9.12 8.67 30.41
C ILE A 46 -10.14 9.78 30.18
N THR A 47 -11.30 9.48 29.58
CA THR A 47 -12.35 10.47 29.33
C THR A 47 -12.99 10.98 30.63
N SER A 48 -13.05 10.15 31.69
CA SER A 48 -13.60 10.58 32.99
C SER A 48 -12.59 11.41 33.80
N SER A 49 -11.30 11.12 33.68
CA SER A 49 -10.24 11.80 34.43
C SER A 49 -9.74 13.09 33.77
N GLN A 50 -9.87 13.21 32.45
CA GLN A 50 -9.37 14.35 31.67
C GLN A 50 -10.41 14.76 30.60
N PRO A 51 -11.50 15.44 30.99
CA PRO A 51 -12.59 15.81 30.08
C PRO A 51 -12.21 16.90 29.05
N GLU A 52 -11.06 17.53 29.23
CA GLU A 52 -10.53 18.61 28.39
C GLU A 52 -9.63 18.13 27.24
N LEU A 53 -9.35 16.83 27.15
CA LEU A 53 -8.67 16.23 26.01
C LEU A 53 -9.58 16.17 24.78
N THR A 54 -9.02 16.52 23.62
CA THR A 54 -9.68 16.27 22.33
C THR A 54 -9.72 14.78 22.03
N ASN A 55 -10.74 14.33 21.28
CA ASN A 55 -10.90 12.92 20.89
C ASN A 55 -9.63 12.33 20.26
N THR A 56 -8.93 13.11 19.42
CA THR A 56 -7.66 12.71 18.77
C THR A 56 -6.53 12.46 19.77
N GLN A 57 -6.47 13.19 20.88
CA GLN A 57 -5.45 12.97 21.92
C GLN A 57 -5.74 11.70 22.72
N VAL A 58 -7.02 11.45 23.04
CA VAL A 58 -7.45 10.21 23.71
C VAL A 58 -7.15 9.00 22.82
N GLU A 59 -7.40 9.09 21.51
CA GLU A 59 -7.13 8.03 20.55
C GLU A 59 -5.65 7.69 20.45
N LYS A 60 -4.76 8.69 20.41
CA LYS A 60 -3.31 8.48 20.44
C LYS A 60 -2.81 7.81 21.74
N MET A 61 -3.42 8.13 22.88
CA MET A 61 -3.06 7.48 24.15
C MET A 61 -3.51 6.02 24.16
N LEU A 62 -4.70 5.73 23.61
CA LEU A 62 -5.19 4.36 23.47
C LEU A 62 -4.34 3.53 22.51
N GLU A 63 -3.82 4.15 21.45
CA GLU A 63 -2.89 3.51 20.50
C GLU A 63 -1.59 3.06 21.18
N VAL A 64 -0.97 3.90 22.01
CA VAL A 64 0.24 3.53 22.77
C VAL A 64 -0.05 2.38 23.74
N ILE A 65 -1.23 2.38 24.35
CA ILE A 65 -1.66 1.31 25.26
C ILE A 65 -1.88 0.02 24.48
N GLU A 66 -2.57 0.07 23.33
CA GLU A 66 -2.81 -1.08 22.47
C GLU A 66 -1.49 -1.71 21.99
N ASP A 67 -0.57 -0.89 21.49
CA ASP A 67 0.74 -1.33 21.04
C ASP A 67 1.56 -1.97 22.20
N SER A 68 1.45 -1.41 23.40
CA SER A 68 2.04 -1.99 24.60
C SER A 68 1.44 -3.38 24.93
N LEU A 69 0.12 -3.56 24.78
CA LEU A 69 -0.55 -4.83 25.01
C LEU A 69 -0.16 -5.88 23.95
N LEU A 70 -0.06 -5.47 22.68
CA LEU A 70 0.37 -6.34 21.58
C LEU A 70 1.84 -6.76 21.72
N THR A 71 2.71 -5.84 22.13
CA THR A 71 4.15 -6.10 22.31
C THR A 71 4.43 -6.92 23.57
N ALA A 72 3.60 -6.78 24.62
CA ALA A 72 3.75 -7.52 25.87
C ALA A 72 3.57 -9.03 25.71
N ASN A 73 2.82 -9.48 24.69
CA ASN A 73 2.59 -10.90 24.43
C ASN A 73 2.90 -11.28 22.97
N PRO A 74 4.10 -11.83 22.69
CA PRO A 74 4.50 -12.21 21.33
C PRO A 74 3.66 -13.36 20.75
N ASP A 75 2.89 -14.08 21.56
CA ASP A 75 1.98 -15.11 21.06
C ASP A 75 0.78 -14.51 20.32
N ILE A 76 0.37 -13.27 20.64
CA ILE A 76 -0.72 -12.59 19.95
C ILE A 76 -0.37 -12.41 18.47
N GLY A 77 0.82 -11.87 18.17
CA GLY A 77 1.31 -11.72 16.79
C GLY A 77 1.39 -13.06 16.04
N LYS A 78 1.96 -14.09 16.67
CA LYS A 78 2.09 -15.43 16.04
C LYS A 78 0.76 -16.11 15.75
N LYS A 79 -0.26 -15.91 16.60
CA LYS A 79 -1.61 -16.46 16.38
C LYS A 79 -2.33 -15.68 15.31
N ARG A 80 -2.16 -14.35 15.30
CA ARG A 80 -2.70 -13.45 14.29
C ARG A 80 -2.16 -13.76 12.89
N GLU A 81 -0.87 -14.09 12.75
CA GLU A 81 -0.28 -14.52 11.47
C GLU A 81 -0.82 -15.87 10.95
N LYS A 82 -1.22 -16.77 11.86
CA LYS A 82 -1.66 -18.14 11.52
C LYS A 82 -3.18 -18.30 11.43
N ARG A 83 -3.95 -17.24 11.67
CA ARG A 83 -5.41 -17.29 11.60
C ARG A 83 -5.90 -17.38 10.16
N ILE A 84 -7.17 -17.73 9.99
CA ILE A 84 -7.86 -17.66 8.71
C ILE A 84 -8.03 -16.20 8.32
N LYS A 85 -7.61 -15.85 7.10
CA LYS A 85 -7.79 -14.52 6.53
C LYS A 85 -9.26 -14.28 6.22
N LEU A 86 -9.88 -13.37 6.96
CA LEU A 86 -11.30 -13.03 6.82
C LEU A 86 -11.54 -12.15 5.57
N GLY A 87 -10.51 -11.45 5.09
CA GLY A 87 -10.61 -10.55 3.96
C GLY A 87 -11.46 -9.31 4.27
N LEU A 88 -11.60 -8.43 3.27
CA LEU A 88 -12.28 -7.14 3.44
C LEU A 88 -13.78 -7.30 3.76
N ASP A 89 -14.46 -8.28 3.14
CA ASP A 89 -15.91 -8.43 3.27
C ASP A 89 -16.33 -8.90 4.67
N LEU A 90 -15.55 -9.78 5.30
CA LEU A 90 -15.87 -10.31 6.64
C LEU A 90 -15.23 -9.52 7.78
N GLN A 91 -14.06 -8.91 7.55
CA GLN A 91 -13.35 -8.12 8.57
C GLN A 91 -13.73 -6.63 8.52
N GLY A 92 -14.29 -6.15 7.41
CA GLY A 92 -14.43 -4.73 7.12
C GLY A 92 -13.08 -4.05 6.86
N GLY A 93 -13.10 -2.77 6.50
CA GLY A 93 -11.90 -1.97 6.25
C GLY A 93 -11.99 -1.14 4.98
N MET A 94 -10.86 -0.87 4.35
CA MET A 94 -10.74 0.06 3.23
C MET A 94 -10.30 -0.61 1.93
N ARG A 95 -10.96 -0.30 0.81
CA ARG A 95 -10.51 -0.60 -0.55
C ARG A 95 -10.18 0.69 -1.29
N VAL A 96 -8.95 0.79 -1.79
CA VAL A 96 -8.45 1.95 -2.53
C VAL A 96 -7.95 1.49 -3.88
N VAL A 97 -8.22 2.29 -4.91
CA VAL A 97 -7.59 2.13 -6.24
C VAL A 97 -6.63 3.30 -6.42
N LEU A 98 -5.36 2.98 -6.56
CA LEU A 98 -4.29 3.92 -6.82
C LEU A 98 -3.88 3.83 -8.28
N GLU A 99 -3.44 4.95 -8.86
CA GLU A 99 -2.96 4.99 -10.23
C GLU A 99 -1.52 5.49 -10.25
N VAL A 100 -0.65 4.75 -10.94
CA VAL A 100 0.75 5.12 -11.12
C VAL A 100 0.83 6.15 -12.22
N ASN A 101 1.41 7.31 -11.92
CA ASN A 101 1.56 8.39 -12.87
C ASN A 101 2.68 8.08 -13.88
N THR A 102 2.32 7.32 -14.91
CA THR A 102 3.20 6.96 -16.02
C THR A 102 3.51 8.15 -16.93
N GLY A 103 2.65 9.15 -17.02
CA GLY A 103 2.96 10.35 -17.80
C GLY A 103 4.08 11.19 -17.17
N LYS A 104 4.10 11.32 -15.84
CA LYS A 104 5.21 11.95 -15.12
C LYS A 104 6.51 11.15 -15.25
N LEU A 105 6.44 9.83 -15.33
CA LEU A 105 7.60 9.00 -15.67
C LEU A 105 8.11 9.33 -17.07
N MET A 106 7.23 9.41 -18.07
CA MET A 106 7.60 9.77 -19.44
C MET A 106 8.24 11.15 -19.52
N GLU A 107 7.71 12.15 -18.80
CA GLU A 107 8.32 13.48 -18.72
C GLU A 107 9.75 13.44 -18.14
N LYS A 108 10.00 12.56 -17.16
CA LYS A 108 11.34 12.39 -16.57
C LYS A 108 12.31 11.65 -17.49
N LEU A 109 11.82 10.72 -18.31
CA LEU A 109 12.65 9.96 -19.26
C LEU A 109 12.94 10.75 -20.54
N ALA A 110 12.09 11.73 -20.88
CA ALA A 110 12.20 12.51 -22.09
C ALA A 110 13.44 13.42 -22.10
N LYS A 111 14.17 13.40 -23.22
CA LYS A 111 15.27 14.34 -23.50
C LYS A 111 14.69 15.66 -23.99
N ASN A 112 14.91 16.74 -23.23
CA ASN A 112 14.49 18.10 -23.57
C ASN A 112 13.00 18.20 -23.99
N PRO A 113 12.03 17.89 -23.10
CA PRO A 113 10.61 17.94 -23.42
C PRO A 113 10.17 19.38 -23.77
N ASP A 114 9.73 19.58 -25.00
CA ASP A 114 9.21 20.86 -25.50
C ASP A 114 7.69 20.99 -25.27
N GLU A 115 7.12 22.13 -25.64
CA GLU A 115 5.68 22.38 -25.50
C GLU A 115 4.82 21.40 -26.31
N VAL A 116 5.33 20.92 -27.46
CA VAL A 116 4.64 19.94 -28.31
C VAL A 116 4.58 18.58 -27.60
N PHE A 117 5.70 18.15 -27.01
CA PHE A 117 5.75 16.95 -26.18
C PHE A 117 4.73 17.04 -25.04
N LYS A 118 4.75 18.13 -24.28
CA LYS A 118 3.87 18.32 -23.12
C LYS A 118 2.40 18.34 -23.51
N SER A 119 2.04 18.99 -24.62
CA SER A 119 0.65 19.01 -25.09
C SER A 119 0.17 17.61 -25.49
N LEU A 120 0.98 16.85 -26.22
CA LEU A 120 0.65 15.50 -26.66
C LEU A 120 0.60 14.53 -25.48
N LEU A 121 1.48 14.67 -24.50
CA LEU A 121 1.45 13.90 -23.26
C LEU A 121 0.18 14.20 -22.45
N ALA A 122 -0.20 15.47 -22.30
CA ALA A 122 -1.43 15.85 -21.59
C ALA A 122 -2.70 15.34 -22.30
N GLU A 123 -2.71 15.32 -23.64
CA GLU A 123 -3.78 14.68 -24.40
C GLU A 123 -3.81 13.16 -24.19
N ALA A 124 -2.64 12.51 -24.22
CA ALA A 124 -2.52 11.08 -23.97
C ALA A 124 -3.01 10.71 -22.56
N GLU A 125 -2.66 11.48 -21.53
CA GLU A 125 -3.14 11.29 -20.17
C GLU A 125 -4.66 11.41 -20.05
N LYS A 126 -5.27 12.41 -20.71
CA LYS A 126 -6.72 12.59 -20.71
C LYS A 126 -7.43 11.40 -21.37
N GLU A 127 -6.90 10.92 -22.48
CA GLU A 127 -7.44 9.75 -23.18
C GLU A 127 -7.28 8.48 -22.34
N ALA A 128 -6.11 8.30 -21.73
CA ALA A 128 -5.81 7.20 -20.83
C ALA A 128 -6.67 7.23 -19.56
N ALA A 129 -7.14 8.40 -19.11
CA ALA A 129 -8.06 8.48 -17.96
C ALA A 129 -9.45 7.91 -18.28
N LEU A 130 -9.86 7.96 -19.56
CA LEU A 130 -11.14 7.44 -20.04
C LEU A 130 -11.05 5.98 -20.51
N SER A 131 -9.85 5.47 -20.78
CA SER A 131 -9.59 4.11 -21.25
C SER A 131 -8.75 3.28 -20.27
N ASN A 132 -8.58 1.98 -20.55
CA ASN A 132 -7.65 1.11 -19.81
C ASN A 132 -6.29 0.97 -20.51
N GLU A 133 -6.07 1.72 -21.59
CA GLU A 133 -4.87 1.61 -22.43
C GLU A 133 -3.67 2.29 -21.76
N ALA A 134 -2.44 1.85 -22.05
CA ALA A 134 -1.27 2.46 -21.43
C ALA A 134 -1.00 3.85 -22.02
N VAL A 135 -0.60 4.80 -21.19
CA VAL A 135 -0.23 6.16 -21.64
C VAL A 135 0.89 6.10 -22.70
N VAL A 136 1.80 5.13 -22.55
CA VAL A 136 2.92 4.85 -23.46
C VAL A 136 2.45 4.49 -24.87
N ASP A 137 1.40 3.68 -24.99
CA ASP A 137 0.83 3.30 -26.29
C ASP A 137 0.15 4.51 -26.96
N ILE A 138 -0.65 5.24 -26.19
CA ILE A 138 -1.41 6.40 -26.68
C ILE A 138 -0.47 7.51 -27.16
N ILE A 139 0.59 7.82 -26.39
CA ILE A 139 1.54 8.87 -26.80
C ILE A 139 2.34 8.47 -28.04
N ALA A 140 2.71 7.19 -28.16
CA ALA A 140 3.40 6.68 -29.35
C ALA A 140 2.52 6.80 -30.60
N LEU A 141 1.23 6.46 -30.49
CA LEU A 141 0.26 6.63 -31.57
C LEU A 141 0.14 8.12 -31.97
N LYS A 142 -0.02 9.02 -31.00
CA LYS A 142 -0.11 10.47 -31.26
C LYS A 142 1.16 11.02 -31.92
N PHE A 143 2.33 10.53 -31.55
CA PHE A 143 3.58 10.91 -32.20
C PHE A 143 3.63 10.45 -33.64
N GLN A 144 3.23 9.20 -33.90
CA GLN A 144 3.13 8.65 -35.25
C GLN A 144 2.16 9.47 -36.12
N GLU A 145 0.98 9.84 -35.61
CA GLU A 145 0.00 10.69 -36.31
C GLU A 145 0.54 12.08 -36.66
N LYS A 146 1.41 12.63 -35.81
CA LYS A 146 2.07 13.93 -36.02
C LYS A 146 3.36 13.82 -36.83
N GLY A 147 3.77 12.61 -37.24
CA GLY A 147 5.03 12.38 -37.94
C GLY A 147 6.27 12.65 -37.08
N ILE A 148 6.14 12.56 -35.75
CA ILE A 148 7.23 12.75 -34.78
C ILE A 148 7.78 11.38 -34.42
N ARG A 149 9.10 11.19 -34.54
CA ARG A 149 9.75 9.96 -34.11
C ARG A 149 9.94 9.93 -32.60
N LEU A 150 9.74 8.77 -31.97
CA LEU A 150 10.02 8.55 -30.55
C LEU A 150 11.47 8.85 -30.20
N SER A 151 12.40 8.58 -31.12
CA SER A 151 13.85 8.84 -30.98
C SER A 151 14.21 10.29 -30.65
N ARG A 152 13.31 11.24 -30.94
CA ARG A 152 13.48 12.66 -30.61
C ARG A 152 13.54 12.89 -29.09
N TYR A 153 12.72 12.16 -28.33
CA TYR A 153 12.59 12.32 -26.88
C TYR A 153 13.15 11.12 -26.12
N PHE A 154 13.03 9.92 -26.67
CA PHE A 154 13.36 8.67 -26.00
C PHE A 154 14.33 7.89 -26.89
N GLY A 155 15.58 7.70 -26.46
CA GLY A 155 16.58 6.95 -27.23
C GLY A 155 17.52 7.79 -28.10
N THR A 156 18.04 7.18 -29.16
CA THR A 156 19.07 7.76 -30.06
C THR A 156 18.59 7.76 -31.51
N ILE A 157 19.20 8.60 -32.35
CA ILE A 157 18.79 8.82 -33.76
C ILE A 157 18.73 7.51 -34.58
N ARG A 158 19.52 6.51 -34.19
CA ARG A 158 19.65 5.22 -34.90
C ARG A 158 18.69 4.14 -34.40
N GLN A 159 18.00 4.36 -33.29
CA GLN A 159 17.07 3.38 -32.74
C GLN A 159 15.72 3.48 -33.46
N ASP A 160 15.10 2.32 -33.63
CA ASP A 160 13.77 2.22 -34.19
C ASP A 160 12.72 2.51 -33.12
N ASP A 161 11.61 3.08 -33.56
CA ASP A 161 10.52 3.53 -32.69
C ASP A 161 9.90 2.34 -31.93
N ASP A 162 9.87 1.14 -32.53
CA ASP A 162 9.39 -0.10 -31.88
C ASP A 162 10.30 -0.56 -30.73
N GLU A 163 11.62 -0.45 -30.88
CA GLU A 163 12.59 -0.79 -29.83
C GLU A 163 12.44 0.19 -28.65
N ILE A 164 12.32 1.48 -28.96
CA ILE A 164 12.10 2.52 -27.95
C ILE A 164 10.77 2.29 -27.23
N LEU A 165 9.71 1.98 -27.97
CA LEU A 165 8.39 1.71 -27.41
C LEU A 165 8.42 0.52 -26.45
N ALA A 166 9.12 -0.56 -26.80
CA ALA A 166 9.28 -1.71 -25.92
C ALA A 166 9.98 -1.32 -24.60
N GLY A 167 11.08 -0.57 -24.67
CA GLY A 167 11.78 -0.10 -23.46
C GLY A 167 10.92 0.80 -22.58
N LEU A 168 10.12 1.69 -23.17
CA LEU A 168 9.20 2.56 -22.42
C LEU A 168 8.07 1.78 -21.74
N LYS A 169 7.61 0.68 -22.34
CA LYS A 169 6.65 -0.22 -21.71
C LYS A 169 7.26 -0.92 -20.51
N ASP A 170 8.46 -1.46 -20.66
CA ASP A 170 9.20 -2.10 -19.58
C ASP A 170 9.42 -1.12 -18.41
N ASP A 171 9.86 0.11 -18.70
CA ASP A 171 10.02 1.17 -17.70
C ASP A 171 8.70 1.48 -16.95
N ALA A 172 7.58 1.49 -17.67
CA ALA A 172 6.26 1.72 -17.08
C ALA A 172 5.82 0.52 -16.21
N GLU A 173 6.06 -0.71 -16.64
CA GLU A 173 5.80 -1.92 -15.85
C GLU A 173 6.64 -1.95 -14.57
N ASP A 174 7.93 -1.63 -14.69
CA ASP A 174 8.86 -1.54 -13.56
C ASP A 174 8.44 -0.43 -12.59
N ALA A 175 7.95 0.70 -13.10
CA ALA A 175 7.42 1.76 -12.25
C ALA A 175 6.20 1.30 -11.45
N VAL A 176 5.31 0.50 -12.04
CA VAL A 176 4.17 -0.09 -11.33
C VAL A 176 4.62 -1.09 -10.27
N THR A 177 5.57 -1.95 -10.60
CA THR A 177 6.15 -2.92 -9.67
C THR A 177 6.80 -2.23 -8.48
N ARG A 178 7.63 -1.20 -8.73
CA ARG A 178 8.24 -0.37 -7.69
C ARG A 178 7.19 0.33 -6.82
N ALA A 179 6.12 0.85 -7.42
CA ALA A 179 5.04 1.48 -6.67
C ALA A 179 4.34 0.48 -5.74
N MET A 180 4.12 -0.77 -6.18
CA MET A 180 3.54 -1.83 -5.33
C MET A 180 4.44 -2.16 -4.14
N GLU A 181 5.76 -2.21 -4.33
CA GLU A 181 6.72 -2.43 -3.24
C GLU A 181 6.72 -1.28 -2.23
N ILE A 182 6.70 -0.04 -2.71
CA ILE A 182 6.60 1.15 -1.84
C ILE A 182 5.32 1.11 -1.02
N ILE A 183 4.18 0.79 -1.66
CA ILE A 183 2.89 0.67 -0.98
C ILE A 183 2.95 -0.42 0.10
N ARG A 184 3.52 -1.59 -0.21
CA ARG A 184 3.70 -2.69 0.74
C ARG A 184 4.49 -2.23 1.98
N ASN A 185 5.67 -1.65 1.76
CA ASN A 185 6.53 -1.19 2.84
C ASN A 185 5.87 -0.12 3.72
N ARG A 186 5.00 0.73 3.15
CA ARG A 186 4.23 1.72 3.93
C ARG A 186 3.16 1.06 4.79
N ILE A 187 2.42 0.10 4.23
CA ILE A 187 1.35 -0.58 4.96
C ILE A 187 1.93 -1.42 6.10
N ASP A 188 3.08 -2.06 5.90
CA ASP A 188 3.77 -2.85 6.93
C ASP A 188 4.08 -1.99 8.17
N GLN A 189 4.39 -0.69 7.99
CA GLN A 189 4.62 0.25 9.10
C GLN A 189 3.35 0.62 9.88
N TYR A 190 2.17 0.46 9.26
CA TYR A 190 0.88 0.81 9.87
C TYR A 190 0.29 -0.36 10.68
N GLY A 191 0.94 -1.53 10.68
CA GLY A 191 0.51 -2.68 11.48
C GLY A 191 -0.73 -3.40 10.93
N VAL A 192 -1.10 -3.18 9.66
CA VAL A 192 -2.17 -3.96 9.01
C VAL A 192 -1.64 -5.37 8.78
N SER A 193 -2.27 -6.35 9.41
CA SER A 193 -1.73 -7.71 9.45
C SER A 193 -1.81 -8.43 8.09
N GLU A 194 -2.71 -8.00 7.18
CA GLU A 194 -3.03 -8.76 5.97
C GLU A 194 -3.44 -7.88 4.76
N PRO A 195 -2.57 -7.00 4.24
CA PRO A 195 -2.91 -6.21 3.06
C PRO A 195 -2.92 -7.05 1.78
N SER A 196 -3.87 -6.76 0.90
CA SER A 196 -3.94 -7.29 -0.47
C SER A 196 -3.59 -6.16 -1.45
N ILE A 197 -2.52 -6.34 -2.22
CA ILE A 197 -2.04 -5.36 -3.19
C ILE A 197 -1.96 -6.07 -4.54
N GLN A 198 -2.78 -5.63 -5.49
CA GLN A 198 -2.91 -6.29 -6.79
C GLN A 198 -2.86 -5.25 -7.91
N ARG A 199 -2.14 -5.56 -8.99
CA ARG A 199 -2.16 -4.76 -10.22
C ARG A 199 -3.50 -4.94 -10.92
N GLN A 200 -4.09 -3.84 -11.38
CA GLN A 200 -5.28 -3.80 -12.21
C GLN A 200 -4.97 -3.09 -13.53
N GLY A 201 -4.99 -3.85 -14.62
CA GLY A 201 -4.64 -3.32 -15.94
C GLY A 201 -3.19 -2.86 -16.03
N SER A 202 -2.94 -1.81 -16.84
CA SER A 202 -1.58 -1.37 -17.15
C SER A 202 -0.93 -0.55 -16.02
N ARG A 203 -1.70 0.28 -15.30
CA ARG A 203 -1.16 1.29 -14.36
C ARG A 203 -1.89 1.44 -13.01
N ARG A 204 -2.99 0.73 -12.79
CA ARG A 204 -3.74 0.84 -11.53
C ARG A 204 -3.31 -0.25 -10.55
N ILE A 205 -3.42 0.06 -9.27
CA ILE A 205 -3.10 -0.84 -8.16
C ILE A 205 -4.30 -0.82 -7.22
N ILE A 206 -4.93 -1.98 -7.03
CA ILE A 206 -5.96 -2.18 -6.01
C ILE A 206 -5.25 -2.51 -4.71
N VAL A 207 -5.59 -1.78 -3.67
CA VAL A 207 -5.12 -1.99 -2.30
C VAL A 207 -6.33 -2.24 -1.43
N GLU A 208 -6.34 -3.37 -0.73
CA GLU A 208 -7.36 -3.72 0.25
C GLU A 208 -6.68 -3.88 1.60
N LEU A 209 -7.20 -3.16 2.60
CA LEU A 209 -6.67 -3.11 3.95
C LEU A 209 -7.75 -3.56 4.94
N PRO A 210 -7.86 -4.88 5.22
CA PRO A 210 -8.83 -5.40 6.17
C PRO A 210 -8.51 -4.95 7.60
N GLY A 211 -9.54 -4.55 8.35
CA GLY A 211 -9.42 -4.17 9.75
C GLY A 211 -8.72 -2.83 10.02
N VAL A 212 -8.59 -1.96 9.01
CA VAL A 212 -8.14 -0.58 9.22
C VAL A 212 -9.22 0.20 9.96
N ALA A 213 -8.90 0.67 11.17
CA ALA A 213 -9.82 1.47 11.98
C ALA A 213 -9.89 2.95 11.56
N ARG A 214 -8.79 3.50 11.00
CA ARG A 214 -8.66 4.91 10.60
C ARG A 214 -8.34 5.03 9.11
N GLU A 215 -9.38 5.09 8.30
CA GLU A 215 -9.27 5.11 6.83
C GLU A 215 -8.54 6.36 6.32
N GLU A 216 -8.82 7.54 6.89
CA GLU A 216 -8.21 8.79 6.44
C GLU A 216 -6.69 8.85 6.67
N GLU A 217 -6.21 8.29 7.79
CA GLU A 217 -4.76 8.20 8.06
C GLU A 217 -4.08 7.22 7.11
N ALA A 218 -4.69 6.04 6.89
CA ALA A 218 -4.20 5.06 5.92
C ALA A 218 -4.18 5.64 4.50
N LYS A 219 -5.20 6.40 4.11
CA LYS A 219 -5.27 7.10 2.83
C LYS A 219 -4.18 8.17 2.70
N GLN A 220 -3.94 8.97 3.74
CA GLN A 220 -2.84 9.96 3.74
C GLN A 220 -1.47 9.29 3.59
N LEU A 221 -1.25 8.15 4.25
CA LEU A 221 0.00 7.38 4.12
C LEU A 221 0.19 6.84 2.69
N LEU A 222 -0.88 6.32 2.09
CA LEU A 222 -0.86 5.81 0.71
C LEU A 222 -0.68 6.94 -0.32
N GLN A 223 -1.27 8.12 -0.09
CA GLN A 223 -1.15 9.28 -0.97
C GLN A 223 0.15 10.07 -0.78
N GLY A 224 0.75 10.02 0.40
CA GLY A 224 1.92 10.83 0.74
C GLY A 224 3.09 10.57 -0.19
N THR A 225 3.63 11.60 -0.81
CA THR A 225 4.89 11.50 -1.56
C THR A 225 6.03 11.58 -0.55
N ALA A 226 6.61 10.44 -0.15
CA ALA A 226 7.78 10.41 0.73
C ALA A 226 9.04 10.83 -0.07
N LEU A 227 9.16 12.12 -0.36
CA LEU A 227 10.35 12.70 -0.97
C LEU A 227 11.37 12.99 0.14
N LEU A 228 12.37 12.12 0.27
CA LEU A 228 13.51 12.35 1.16
C LEU A 228 14.59 13.14 0.41
N GLU A 229 14.82 14.39 0.83
CA GLU A 229 15.91 15.22 0.32
C GLU A 229 16.96 15.44 1.40
N PHE A 230 18.22 15.15 1.08
CA PHE A 230 19.35 15.57 1.90
C PHE A 230 19.74 17.00 1.50
N ARG A 231 19.72 17.93 2.46
CA ARG A 231 20.16 19.32 2.25
C ARG A 231 21.34 19.60 3.14
N ILE A 232 22.33 20.32 2.62
CA ILE A 232 23.47 20.79 3.41
C ILE A 232 22.95 21.85 4.38
N VAL A 233 23.25 21.67 5.67
CA VAL A 233 22.90 22.64 6.72
C VAL A 233 23.88 23.81 6.63
N ARG A 234 23.37 25.04 6.72
CA ARG A 234 24.21 26.24 6.73
C ARG A 234 24.94 26.33 8.08
N ASP A 235 26.23 26.62 8.08
CA ASP A 235 26.99 26.86 9.30
C ASP A 235 26.43 28.08 10.05
N ALA A 236 26.49 28.06 11.38
CA ALA A 236 25.95 29.11 12.22
C ALA A 236 26.85 30.37 12.17
N ASP A 237 26.41 31.40 11.45
CA ASP A 237 27.14 32.68 11.25
C ASP A 237 27.12 33.63 12.47
N TYR A 238 26.67 33.21 13.67
CA TYR A 238 26.56 34.10 14.84
C TYR A 238 27.21 33.53 16.10
N THR A 239 28.50 33.83 16.28
CA THR A 239 29.16 33.82 17.59
C THR A 239 28.93 35.18 18.27
N PHE A 240 28.16 35.21 19.35
CA PHE A 240 28.19 36.34 20.28
C PHE A 240 29.36 36.13 21.25
N ALA A 241 30.35 37.04 21.21
CA ALA A 241 31.37 37.09 22.24
C ALA A 241 30.71 37.59 23.54
N ILE A 242 30.75 36.75 24.58
CA ILE A 242 30.42 37.17 25.94
C ILE A 242 31.73 37.60 26.60
N MET A 243 31.78 38.84 27.08
CA MET A 243 32.76 39.30 28.07
C MET A 243 32.13 39.19 29.45
#